data_AF-A0A1X2ISE2-F1
#
_entry.id   AF-A0A1X2ISE2-F1
#
_cell.length_a   1.000
_cell.length_b   1.000
_cell.length_c   1.000
_cell.angle_alpha   90.00
_cell.angle_beta   90.00
_cell.angle_gamma   90.00
#
_symmetry.space_group_name_H-M   'P 1'
#
loop_
_entity.id
_entity.type
_entity.pdbx_description
1 polymer ?
#
loop_
_entity_poly.entity_id
_entity_poly.type
_entity_poly.pdbx_seq_one_letter_code
_entity_poly.pdbx_strand_id
1 'polypeptide(L)'
;MFCFSDLDQPTTVTFKLYMKTKVPFLKGGRRRSMEICLGQKEYHLNLRPVEKQVNRVTFQHGEDTYQVMLIHGLFMSDRAQSIMANQLLHSDYLTVYRRGGTIPRWHRYWGVLHATQLTLYDFEYKETKPAQVVLPFHMLEKVFHPSQRDDDEQMVDVGRLGLALQFALYQRHINSSSAVDENCMYVLPDDASSGYKWENSFSHCASLVEEFRAASSKNYDAETSTLIPAKYLW
;
A
#
# COMPACT_ATOMS: atom_id res chain seq x y z
N MET A 1 0.48 -9.36 2.99
CA MET A 1 0.00 -8.78 4.26
C MET A 1 0.99 -7.70 4.65
N PHE A 2 0.55 -6.44 4.78
CA PHE A 2 1.43 -5.38 5.32
C PHE A 2 1.68 -5.70 6.79
N CYS A 3 2.93 -5.94 7.17
CA CYS A 3 3.28 -6.30 8.54
C CYS A 3 3.23 -5.03 9.40
N PHE A 4 2.10 -4.76 10.05
CA PHE A 4 1.87 -3.55 10.85
C PHE A 4 2.31 -3.68 12.31
N SER A 5 2.84 -4.84 12.71
CA SER A 5 3.36 -5.11 14.05
C SER A 5 4.50 -4.18 14.49
N ASP A 6 5.15 -3.49 13.55
CA ASP A 6 6.24 -2.55 13.85
C ASP A 6 5.73 -1.17 14.32
N LEU A 7 4.45 -0.82 14.09
CA LEU A 7 3.90 0.49 14.49
C LEU A 7 3.72 0.62 16.01
N ASP A 8 3.52 -0.50 16.70
CA ASP A 8 3.32 -0.54 18.15
C ASP A 8 4.64 -0.70 18.93
N GLN A 9 5.76 -0.94 18.25
CA GLN A 9 7.07 -0.95 18.88
C GLN A 9 7.66 0.46 18.90
N PRO A 10 8.02 1.01 20.07
CA PRO A 10 8.68 2.31 20.14
C PRO A 10 10.02 2.24 19.41
N THR A 11 10.23 3.14 18.45
CA THR A 11 11.51 3.31 17.77
C THR A 11 12.40 4.19 18.63
N THR A 12 13.59 3.69 18.99
CA THR A 12 14.58 4.47 19.72
C THR A 12 15.36 5.37 18.77
N VAL A 13 15.23 6.69 18.96
CA VAL A 13 15.99 7.71 18.24
C VAL A 13 17.01 8.34 19.18
N THR A 14 18.28 8.29 18.80
CA THR A 14 19.37 8.91 19.59
C THR A 14 19.72 10.28 19.00
N PHE A 15 19.47 11.33 19.77
CA PHE A 15 19.95 12.67 19.45
C PHE A 15 21.35 12.87 20.03
N LYS A 16 22.31 13.28 19.20
CA LYS A 16 23.69 13.56 19.61
C LYS A 16 24.05 14.99 19.28
N LEU A 17 24.59 15.71 20.26
CA LEU A 17 25.05 17.08 20.08
C LEU A 17 26.57 17.07 19.88
N TYR A 18 27.05 17.63 18.77
CA TYR A 18 28.47 17.75 18.47
C TYR A 18 28.89 19.21 18.37
N MET A 19 30.04 19.54 18.94
CA MET A 19 30.70 20.83 18.80
C MET A 19 31.89 20.70 17.84
N LYS A 20 32.00 21.62 16.88
CA LYS A 20 33.17 21.77 16.01
C LYS A 20 34.05 22.89 16.53
N THR A 21 35.21 22.53 17.07
CA THR A 21 36.22 23.54 17.43
C THR A 21 37.20 23.73 16.27
N LYS A 22 37.37 24.98 15.83
CA LYS A 22 38.45 25.34 14.91
C LYS A 22 39.73 25.45 15.73
N VAL A 23 40.64 24.49 15.58
CA VAL A 23 41.96 24.58 16.23
C VAL A 23 42.77 25.69 15.53
N PRO A 24 43.31 26.69 16.27
CA PRO A 24 44.15 27.70 15.67
C PRO A 24 45.46 27.09 15.16
N PHE A 25 45.93 27.65 14.05
CA PHE A 25 47.05 27.20 13.24
C PHE A 25 48.37 27.27 14.01
N LEU A 26 48.85 26.16 14.57
CA LEU A 26 50.25 26.01 14.96
C LEU A 26 50.95 25.04 14.00
N LYS A 27 51.69 25.65 13.07
CA LYS A 27 52.71 25.14 12.14
C LYS A 27 52.64 23.64 11.76
N GLY A 28 52.14 23.37 10.56
CA GLY A 28 52.64 22.26 9.72
C GLY A 28 51.70 21.08 9.39
N GLY A 29 50.48 21.01 9.95
CA GLY A 29 49.58 19.86 9.72
C GLY A 29 48.23 20.25 9.11
N ARG A 30 47.70 19.40 8.21
CA ARG A 30 46.36 19.52 7.59
C ARG A 30 45.29 19.88 8.64
N ARG A 31 44.41 20.85 8.31
CA ARG A 31 43.21 21.21 9.10
C ARG A 31 42.39 19.95 9.40
N ARG A 32 42.51 19.39 10.61
CA ARG A 32 41.53 18.44 11.14
C ARG A 32 40.59 19.22 12.04
N SER A 33 39.37 19.45 11.55
CA SER A 33 38.27 19.84 12.43
C SER A 33 38.08 18.71 13.43
N MET A 34 38.19 18.99 14.73
CA MET A 34 37.87 18.02 15.77
C MET A 34 36.40 18.22 16.14
N GLU A 35 35.60 17.17 15.99
CA GLU A 35 34.23 17.10 16.47
C GLU A 35 34.25 16.51 17.89
N ILE A 36 33.68 17.23 18.85
CA ILE A 36 33.56 16.79 20.24
C ILE A 36 32.07 16.51 20.50
N CYS A 37 31.73 15.30 20.95
CA CYS A 37 30.37 14.98 21.37
C CYS A 37 30.10 15.61 22.74
N LEU A 38 29.19 16.58 22.81
CA LEU A 38 28.78 17.24 24.05
C LEU A 38 27.79 16.40 24.86
N GLY A 39 27.12 15.43 24.22
CA GLY A 39 26.26 14.48 24.89
C GLY A 39 25.27 13.81 23.94
N GLN A 40 24.55 12.82 24.47
CA GLN A 40 23.53 12.07 23.77
C GLN A 40 22.27 11.93 24.61
N LYS A 41 21.11 11.92 23.95
CA LYS A 41 19.83 11.66 24.59
C LYS A 41 18.98 10.76 23.72
N GLU A 42 18.46 9.71 24.32
CA GLU A 42 17.57 8.76 23.65
C GLU A 42 16.13 9.17 23.83
N TYR A 43 15.36 9.03 22.76
CA TYR A 43 13.93 9.26 22.71
C TYR A 43 13.26 8.01 22.17
N HIS A 44 12.23 7.56 22.87
CA HIS A 44 11.36 6.50 22.40
C HIS A 44 10.18 7.15 21.69
N LEU A 45 10.13 7.01 20.37
CA LEU A 45 9.06 7.55 19.55
C LEU A 45 8.17 6.40 19.09
N ASN A 46 6.89 6.47 19.41
CA ASN A 46 5.89 5.57 18.86
C ASN A 46 5.57 6.03 17.44
N LEU A 47 5.49 5.14 16.46
CA LEU A 47 5.23 5.49 15.05
C LEU A 47 3.79 5.95 14.77
N ARG A 48 2.99 6.19 15.81
CA ARG A 48 1.66 6.77 15.68
C ARG A 48 1.77 8.27 15.36
N PRO A 49 0.84 8.84 14.60
CA PRO A 49 0.81 10.28 14.39
C PRO A 49 0.71 11.01 15.72
N VAL A 50 1.59 11.99 15.94
CA VAL A 50 1.59 12.83 17.14
C VAL A 50 1.77 14.27 16.71
N GLU A 51 0.99 15.16 17.30
CA GLU A 51 1.17 16.60 17.14
C GLU A 51 2.60 17.03 17.47
N LYS A 52 2.99 18.16 16.89
CA LYS A 52 4.33 18.72 17.07
C LYS A 52 4.60 18.99 18.55
N GLN A 53 5.57 18.27 19.12
CA GLN A 53 6.04 18.42 20.48
C GLN A 53 7.31 19.28 20.53
N VAL A 54 7.42 20.08 21.59
CA VAL A 54 8.59 20.92 21.86
C VAL A 54 9.20 20.49 23.19
N ASN A 55 10.44 19.99 23.14
CA ASN A 55 11.17 19.52 24.30
C ASN A 55 12.47 20.31 24.47
N ARG A 56 12.75 20.80 25.67
CA ARG A 56 14.05 21.40 25.99
C ARG A 56 14.99 20.32 26.50
N VAL A 57 16.16 20.22 25.90
CA VAL A 57 17.20 19.27 26.26
C VAL A 57 18.42 20.01 26.75
N THR A 58 18.90 19.62 27.92
CA THR A 58 20.10 20.17 28.54
C THR A 58 21.22 19.14 28.44
N PHE A 59 22.38 19.56 27.94
CA PHE A 59 23.61 18.79 27.91
C PHE A 59 24.65 19.47 28.80
N GLN A 60 25.37 18.67 29.60
CA GLN A 60 26.46 19.16 30.44
C GLN A 60 27.78 18.62 29.89
N HIS A 61 28.76 19.51 29.72
CA HIS A 61 30.10 19.14 29.29
C HIS A 61 31.13 19.97 30.07
N GLY A 62 31.81 19.33 31.02
CA GLY A 62 32.62 20.05 32.00
C GLY A 62 31.74 20.90 32.91
N GLU A 63 32.06 22.20 33.04
CA GLU A 63 31.26 23.18 33.80
C GLU A 63 30.19 23.87 32.93
N ASP A 64 30.24 23.67 31.60
CA ASP A 64 29.33 24.35 30.67
C ASP A 64 27.99 23.61 30.54
N THR A 65 26.92 24.38 30.43
CA THR A 65 25.56 23.89 30.20
C THR A 65 25.05 24.36 28.84
N TYR A 66 24.73 23.40 27.97
CA TYR A 66 24.19 23.64 26.64
C TYR A 66 22.70 23.30 26.63
N GLN A 67 21.87 24.16 26.05
CA GLN A 67 20.43 23.92 25.94
C GLN A 67 19.99 23.96 24.49
N VAL A 68 19.31 22.88 24.08
CA VAL A 68 18.81 22.70 22.72
C VAL A 68 17.30 22.51 22.78
N MET A 69 16.59 23.18 21.88
CA MET A 69 15.16 22.96 21.70
C MET A 69 14.98 21.89 20.63
N LEU A 70 14.49 20.72 21.05
CA LEU A 70 14.13 19.63 20.16
C LEU A 70 12.65 19.74 19.83
N ILE A 71 12.36 19.96 18.54
CA ILE A 71 11.01 20.01 18.01
C ILE A 71 10.81 18.76 17.15
N HIS A 72 9.86 17.91 17.49
CA HIS A 72 9.59 16.68 16.76
C HIS A 72 8.09 16.41 16.68
N GLY A 73 7.67 15.62 15.70
CA GLY A 73 6.30 15.21 15.48
C GLY A 73 6.29 14.13 14.41
N LEU A 74 5.27 13.28 14.43
CA LEU A 74 5.13 12.20 13.45
C LEU A 74 3.89 12.46 12.62
N PHE A 75 4.09 12.51 11.31
CA PHE A 75 3.04 12.71 10.34
C PHE A 75 2.86 11.43 9.52
N MET A 76 1.61 11.06 9.30
CA MET A 76 1.23 9.93 8.45
C MET A 76 0.33 10.47 7.34
N SER A 77 0.71 10.21 6.09
CA SER A 77 -0.07 10.63 4.93
C SER A 77 -1.47 10.00 4.98
N ASP A 78 -2.49 10.72 4.53
CA ASP A 78 -3.87 10.23 4.49
C ASP A 78 -3.97 8.86 3.82
N ARG A 79 -3.17 8.64 2.77
CA ARG A 79 -3.07 7.38 2.01
C ARG A 79 -2.55 6.22 2.87
N ALA A 80 -1.54 6.46 3.72
CA ALA A 80 -1.09 5.47 4.71
C ALA A 80 -2.19 5.17 5.74
N GLN A 81 -2.92 6.20 6.19
CA GLN A 81 -4.04 6.02 7.11
C GLN A 81 -5.16 5.17 6.47
N SER A 82 -5.47 5.41 5.20
CA SER A 82 -6.49 4.65 4.46
C SER A 82 -6.16 3.16 4.38
N ILE A 83 -4.91 2.80 4.13
CA ILE A 83 -4.48 1.38 4.11
C ILE A 83 -4.52 0.79 5.52
N MET A 84 -4.01 1.51 6.52
CA MET A 84 -3.96 1.04 7.91
C MET A 84 -5.36 0.81 8.50
N ALA A 85 -6.29 1.73 8.24
CA ALA A 85 -7.67 1.62 8.66
C ALA A 85 -8.50 0.67 7.77
N ASN A 86 -7.89 0.12 6.71
CA ASN A 86 -8.57 -0.58 5.63
C ASN A 86 -9.87 0.15 5.21
N GLN A 87 -9.72 1.45 4.90
CA GLN A 87 -10.84 2.35 4.68
C GLN A 87 -11.75 1.86 3.55
N LEU A 88 -13.06 2.00 3.75
CA LEU A 88 -14.06 1.79 2.70
C LEU A 88 -13.86 2.84 1.60
N LEU A 89 -13.59 2.37 0.38
CA LEU A 89 -13.44 3.24 -0.79
C LEU A 89 -14.76 3.37 -1.54
N HIS A 90 -15.46 2.25 -1.76
CA HIS A 90 -16.71 2.24 -2.50
C HIS A 90 -17.55 0.99 -2.24
N SER A 91 -18.87 1.12 -2.32
CA SER A 91 -19.80 -0.01 -2.24
C SER A 91 -20.98 0.20 -3.19
N ASP A 92 -21.22 -0.76 -4.09
CA ASP A 92 -22.34 -0.74 -5.03
C ASP A 92 -22.55 -2.15 -5.63
N TYR A 93 -23.53 -2.29 -6.51
CA TYR A 93 -23.67 -3.48 -7.35
C TYR A 93 -22.50 -3.61 -8.33
N LEU A 94 -21.99 -4.83 -8.46
CA LEU A 94 -20.89 -5.16 -9.35
C LEU A 94 -21.08 -6.55 -9.93
N THR A 95 -21.02 -6.67 -11.25
CA THR A 95 -21.08 -7.97 -11.92
C THR A 95 -19.67 -8.43 -12.24
N VAL A 96 -19.31 -9.66 -11.85
CA VAL A 96 -17.96 -10.21 -11.99
C VAL A 96 -18.00 -11.41 -12.93
N TYR A 97 -17.08 -11.44 -13.90
CA TYR A 97 -16.92 -12.59 -14.77
C TYR A 97 -16.16 -13.70 -14.06
N ARG A 98 -16.77 -14.89 -13.96
CA ARG A 98 -16.14 -16.06 -13.35
C ARG A 98 -15.99 -17.20 -14.36
N ARG A 99 -14.89 -17.93 -14.28
CA ARG A 99 -14.76 -19.27 -14.84
C ARG A 99 -15.67 -20.20 -14.04
N GLY A 100 -16.74 -20.67 -14.66
CA GLY A 100 -17.59 -21.73 -14.11
C GLY A 100 -16.94 -23.11 -14.31
N GLY A 101 -17.59 -24.17 -13.83
CA GLY A 101 -17.08 -25.54 -14.01
C GLY A 101 -17.12 -26.03 -15.47
N THR A 102 -17.95 -25.43 -16.32
CA THR A 102 -18.10 -25.83 -17.73
C THR A 102 -18.17 -24.63 -18.66
N ILE A 103 -18.86 -23.56 -18.25
CA ILE A 103 -19.03 -22.34 -19.04
C ILE A 103 -18.81 -21.14 -18.12
N PRO A 104 -18.01 -20.14 -18.53
CA PRO A 104 -17.89 -18.87 -17.84
C PRO A 104 -19.21 -18.13 -17.71
N ARG A 105 -19.42 -17.39 -16.61
CA ARG A 105 -20.67 -16.63 -16.38
C ARG A 105 -20.41 -15.31 -15.69
N TRP A 106 -21.23 -14.33 -16.04
CA TRP A 106 -21.38 -13.10 -15.27
C TRP A 106 -22.20 -13.39 -14.01
N HIS A 107 -21.71 -12.91 -12.86
CA HIS A 107 -22.41 -13.06 -11.59
C HIS A 107 -22.44 -11.74 -10.86
N ARG A 108 -23.64 -11.28 -10.49
CA ARG A 108 -23.87 -9.99 -9.85
C ARG A 108 -23.73 -10.10 -8.34
N TYR A 109 -23.07 -9.11 -7.74
CA TYR A 109 -22.74 -9.01 -6.33
C TYR A 109 -23.15 -7.65 -5.78
N TRP A 110 -23.31 -7.58 -4.46
CA TRP A 110 -23.03 -6.35 -3.72
C TRP A 110 -21.53 -6.31 -3.42
N GLY A 111 -20.80 -5.43 -4.11
CA GLY A 111 -19.36 -5.28 -3.97
C GLY A 111 -19.03 -4.20 -2.95
N VAL A 112 -18.09 -4.49 -2.05
CA VAL A 112 -17.57 -3.54 -1.04
C VAL A 112 -16.06 -3.51 -1.16
N LEU A 113 -15.53 -2.42 -1.72
CA LEU A 113 -14.10 -2.20 -1.91
C LEU A 113 -13.52 -1.43 -0.74
N HIS A 114 -12.60 -2.05 -0.03
CA HIS A 114 -11.72 -1.40 0.93
C HIS A 114 -10.33 -1.19 0.34
N ALA A 115 -9.49 -0.41 1.02
CA ALA A 115 -8.12 -0.12 0.59
C ALA A 115 -7.28 -1.37 0.28
N THR A 116 -7.50 -2.50 0.96
CA THR A 116 -6.69 -3.72 0.77
C THR A 116 -7.42 -4.89 0.11
N GLN A 117 -8.75 -4.84 -0.04
CA GLN A 117 -9.55 -5.97 -0.51
C GLN A 117 -10.90 -5.56 -1.10
N LEU A 118 -11.41 -6.39 -2.01
CA LEU A 118 -12.79 -6.34 -2.49
C LEU A 118 -13.59 -7.49 -1.87
N THR A 119 -14.65 -7.16 -1.15
CA THR A 119 -15.57 -8.13 -0.57
C THR A 119 -16.82 -8.23 -1.42
N LEU A 120 -17.22 -9.46 -1.76
CA LEU A 120 -18.35 -9.76 -2.62
C LEU A 120 -19.43 -10.46 -1.82
N TYR A 121 -20.55 -9.77 -1.63
CA TYR A 121 -21.73 -10.26 -0.93
C TYR A 121 -22.85 -10.62 -1.89
N ASP A 122 -23.78 -11.45 -1.41
CA ASP A 122 -25.03 -11.70 -2.11
C ASP A 122 -25.73 -10.39 -2.50
N PHE A 123 -26.21 -10.27 -3.74
CA PHE A 123 -26.79 -9.01 -4.23
C PHE A 123 -28.14 -8.67 -3.58
N GLU A 124 -28.88 -9.66 -3.08
CA GLU A 124 -30.17 -9.45 -2.40
C GLU A 124 -29.95 -9.09 -0.93
N TYR A 125 -29.11 -9.87 -0.24
CA TYR A 125 -28.93 -9.75 1.21
C TYR A 125 -27.79 -8.82 1.62
N LYS A 126 -26.88 -8.46 0.70
CA LYS A 126 -25.75 -7.55 0.95
C LYS A 126 -24.94 -7.99 2.19
N GLU A 127 -24.57 -7.04 3.03
CA GLU A 127 -23.80 -7.25 4.26
C GLU A 127 -24.59 -7.90 5.40
N THR A 128 -25.90 -8.16 5.23
CA THR A 128 -26.71 -8.85 6.27
C THR A 128 -26.41 -10.34 6.38
N LYS A 129 -25.72 -10.91 5.37
CA LYS A 129 -25.20 -12.27 5.35
C LYS A 129 -23.68 -12.27 5.25
N PRO A 130 -23.01 -13.38 5.62
CA PRO A 130 -21.58 -13.51 5.42
C PRO A 130 -21.18 -13.26 3.96
N ALA A 131 -20.00 -12.66 3.78
CA ALA A 131 -19.43 -12.47 2.45
C ALA A 131 -19.33 -13.80 1.71
N GLN A 132 -19.70 -13.81 0.43
CA GLN A 132 -19.54 -14.99 -0.41
C GLN A 132 -18.06 -15.18 -0.78
N VAL A 133 -17.35 -14.07 -1.05
CA VAL A 133 -15.92 -14.07 -1.39
C VAL A 133 -15.24 -12.81 -0.86
N VAL A 134 -13.99 -12.95 -0.42
CA VAL A 134 -13.09 -11.84 -0.12
C VAL A 134 -11.90 -11.95 -1.07
N LEU A 135 -11.67 -10.92 -1.89
CA LEU A 135 -10.61 -10.87 -2.88
C LEU A 135 -9.52 -9.90 -2.42
N PRO A 136 -8.30 -10.36 -2.18
CA PRO A 136 -7.21 -9.49 -1.76
C PRO A 136 -6.70 -8.66 -2.94
N PHE A 137 -6.59 -7.34 -2.77
CA PHE A 137 -6.26 -6.40 -3.84
C PHE A 137 -4.81 -5.88 -3.77
N HIS A 138 -3.98 -6.37 -2.84
CA HIS A 138 -2.57 -5.98 -2.69
C HIS A 138 -1.68 -6.30 -3.91
N MET A 139 -2.18 -7.06 -4.89
CA MET A 139 -1.50 -7.34 -6.15
C MET A 139 -2.10 -6.59 -7.34
N LEU A 140 -3.12 -5.74 -7.13
CA LEU A 140 -3.68 -4.94 -8.21
C LEU A 140 -2.60 -4.00 -8.76
N GLU A 141 -2.48 -3.96 -10.08
CA GLU A 141 -1.51 -3.11 -10.79
C GLU A 141 -2.22 -2.06 -11.62
N LYS A 142 -3.20 -2.47 -12.41
CA LYS A 142 -3.82 -1.59 -13.40
C LYS A 142 -5.31 -1.86 -13.53
N VAL A 143 -6.04 -0.80 -13.85
CA VAL A 143 -7.45 -0.80 -14.19
C VAL A 143 -7.58 -0.18 -15.58
N PHE A 144 -8.32 -0.81 -16.49
CA PHE A 144 -8.52 -0.28 -17.84
C PHE A 144 -9.79 -0.83 -18.49
N HIS A 145 -10.24 -0.18 -19.56
CA HIS A 145 -11.31 -0.69 -20.41
C HIS A 145 -10.76 -1.68 -21.45
N PRO A 146 -11.23 -2.95 -21.48
CA PRO A 146 -10.68 -3.96 -22.39
C PRO A 146 -10.90 -3.63 -23.87
N SER A 147 -12.00 -2.96 -24.22
CA SER A 147 -12.31 -2.56 -25.60
C SER A 147 -11.38 -1.49 -26.18
N GLN A 148 -10.40 -1.01 -25.41
CA GLN A 148 -9.37 -0.08 -25.88
C GLN A 148 -8.07 -0.78 -26.31
N ARG A 149 -7.98 -2.12 -26.18
CA ARG A 149 -6.90 -2.90 -26.76
C ARG A 149 -7.33 -3.36 -28.15
N ASP A 150 -6.60 -2.92 -29.18
CA ASP A 150 -6.78 -3.31 -30.59
C ASP A 150 -6.33 -4.76 -30.88
N ASP A 151 -6.31 -5.64 -29.87
CA ASP A 151 -5.89 -7.02 -30.04
C ASP A 151 -7.11 -7.90 -30.35
N ASP A 152 -7.09 -8.49 -31.55
CA ASP A 152 -8.05 -9.48 -32.04
C ASP A 152 -8.10 -10.78 -31.19
N GLU A 153 -7.28 -10.87 -30.13
CA GLU A 153 -7.17 -12.01 -29.21
C GLU A 153 -7.97 -11.84 -27.91
N GLN A 154 -8.83 -10.81 -27.80
CA GLN A 154 -9.62 -10.60 -26.58
C GLN A 154 -10.62 -11.75 -26.35
N MET A 155 -10.29 -12.62 -25.40
CA MET A 155 -11.07 -13.83 -25.08
C MET A 155 -12.40 -13.55 -24.36
N VAL A 156 -12.61 -12.33 -23.84
CA VAL A 156 -13.79 -11.97 -23.04
C VAL A 156 -14.41 -10.66 -23.54
N ASP A 157 -15.63 -10.76 -24.09
CA ASP A 157 -16.47 -9.58 -24.35
C ASP A 157 -17.09 -9.09 -23.03
N VAL A 158 -16.57 -7.96 -22.55
CA VAL A 158 -17.04 -7.28 -21.33
C VAL A 158 -17.97 -6.10 -21.60
N GLY A 159 -18.29 -5.85 -22.87
CA GLY A 159 -19.08 -4.69 -23.29
C GLY A 159 -18.42 -3.34 -23.00
N ARG A 160 -19.10 -2.26 -23.40
CA ARG A 160 -18.57 -0.88 -23.36
C ARG A 160 -18.29 -0.35 -21.95
N LEU A 161 -18.98 -0.87 -20.94
CA LEU A 161 -18.82 -0.45 -19.55
C LEU A 161 -17.87 -1.35 -18.76
N GLY A 162 -17.40 -2.44 -19.38
CA GLY A 162 -16.54 -3.41 -18.74
C GLY A 162 -15.18 -2.84 -18.35
N LEU A 163 -14.68 -3.29 -17.21
CA LEU A 163 -13.36 -2.97 -16.69
C LEU A 163 -12.55 -4.28 -16.54
N ALA A 164 -11.27 -4.22 -16.89
CA ALA A 164 -10.28 -5.22 -16.52
C ALA A 164 -9.45 -4.71 -15.34
N LEU A 165 -9.28 -5.58 -14.36
CA LEU A 165 -8.43 -5.39 -13.18
C LEU A 165 -7.24 -6.33 -13.32
N GLN A 166 -6.06 -5.79 -13.66
CA GLN A 166 -4.84 -6.55 -13.88
C GLN A 166 -4.06 -6.67 -12.57
N PHE A 167 -3.64 -7.90 -12.26
CA PHE A 167 -2.88 -8.24 -11.07
C PHE A 167 -1.47 -8.73 -11.43
N ALA A 168 -0.51 -8.40 -10.58
CA ALA A 168 0.87 -8.88 -10.72
C ALA A 168 0.93 -10.42 -10.68
N LEU A 169 1.69 -11.02 -11.58
CA LEU A 169 2.00 -12.46 -11.55
C LEU A 169 2.86 -12.80 -10.34
N TYR A 170 2.40 -13.72 -9.50
CA TYR A 170 3.30 -14.39 -8.56
C TYR A 170 4.17 -15.34 -9.40
N GLN A 171 5.48 -15.10 -9.45
CA GLN A 171 6.42 -16.00 -10.12
C GLN A 171 6.41 -17.38 -9.43
N ARG A 172 5.49 -18.24 -9.85
CA ARG A 172 5.58 -19.69 -9.63
C ARG A 172 5.56 -20.34 -11.00
N HIS A 173 6.77 -20.75 -11.43
CA HIS A 173 7.07 -21.68 -12.51
C HIS A 173 6.02 -21.81 -13.63
N ILE A 174 6.19 -21.02 -14.68
CA ILE A 174 5.57 -21.30 -15.96
C ILE A 174 6.68 -21.51 -16.98
N ASN A 175 7.13 -22.76 -17.07
CA ASN A 175 7.81 -23.30 -18.25
C ASN A 175 6.76 -23.59 -19.34
N SER A 176 5.91 -22.62 -19.69
CA SER A 176 5.08 -22.70 -20.90
C SER A 176 5.32 -21.47 -21.76
N SER A 177 6.02 -21.72 -22.86
CA SER A 177 6.41 -20.78 -23.90
C SER A 177 5.25 -20.42 -24.83
N SER A 178 4.07 -20.08 -24.28
CA SER A 178 2.90 -19.72 -25.07
C SER A 178 2.13 -18.61 -24.38
N ALA A 179 2.13 -17.44 -25.05
CA ALA A 179 1.20 -16.31 -24.95
C ALA A 179 0.65 -15.93 -23.57
N VAL A 180 1.15 -14.81 -23.05
CA VAL A 180 0.40 -13.75 -22.34
C VAL A 180 -0.84 -14.23 -21.56
N ASP A 181 -0.67 -15.01 -20.49
CA ASP A 181 -1.74 -15.20 -19.52
C ASP A 181 -1.97 -13.85 -18.81
N GLU A 182 -3.02 -13.14 -19.20
CA GLU A 182 -3.38 -11.87 -18.59
C GLU A 182 -3.97 -12.15 -17.21
N ASN A 183 -3.28 -11.80 -16.12
CA ASN A 183 -3.85 -11.95 -14.77
C ASN A 183 -4.95 -10.90 -14.50
N CYS A 184 -6.02 -10.95 -15.28
CA CYS A 184 -7.10 -9.99 -15.33
C CYS A 184 -8.35 -10.58 -14.70
N MET A 185 -8.98 -9.80 -13.82
CA MET A 185 -10.37 -10.00 -13.42
C MET A 185 -11.25 -9.02 -14.18
N TYR A 186 -12.31 -9.53 -14.79
CA TYR A 186 -13.25 -8.70 -15.54
C TYR A 186 -14.49 -8.39 -14.72
N VAL A 187 -14.87 -7.12 -14.71
CA VAL A 187 -16.05 -6.64 -13.99
C VAL A 187 -16.91 -5.74 -14.88
N LEU A 188 -18.21 -5.77 -14.63
CA LEU A 188 -19.22 -5.02 -15.35
C LEU A 188 -20.09 -4.27 -14.32
N PRO A 189 -19.93 -2.93 -14.24
CA PRO A 189 -20.83 -2.03 -13.51
C PRO A 189 -22.24 -2.01 -14.14
N ASP A 190 -23.26 -1.66 -13.35
CA ASP A 190 -24.65 -1.65 -13.82
C ASP A 190 -24.94 -0.55 -14.86
N ASP A 191 -24.28 0.61 -14.71
CA ASP A 191 -24.45 1.77 -15.59
C ASP A 191 -23.17 2.63 -15.66
N ALA A 192 -23.17 3.65 -16.52
CA ALA A 192 -22.01 4.50 -16.75
C ALA A 192 -21.60 5.33 -15.52
N SER A 193 -22.55 5.75 -14.68
CA SER A 193 -22.26 6.50 -13.45
C SER A 193 -21.61 5.59 -12.41
N SER A 194 -22.15 4.38 -12.23
CA SER A 194 -21.56 3.34 -11.38
C SER A 194 -20.19 2.94 -11.92
N GLY A 195 -20.04 2.81 -13.24
CA GLY A 195 -18.76 2.47 -13.87
C GLY A 195 -17.65 3.49 -13.60
N TYR A 196 -17.95 4.78 -13.72
CA TYR A 196 -16.99 5.83 -13.37
C TYR A 196 -16.56 5.78 -11.90
N LYS A 197 -17.49 5.50 -10.98
CA LYS A 197 -17.18 5.37 -9.54
C LYS A 197 -16.32 4.14 -9.26
N TRP A 198 -16.64 3.00 -9.87
CA TRP A 198 -15.86 1.77 -9.76
C TRP A 198 -14.45 1.95 -10.32
N GLU A 199 -14.32 2.48 -11.54
CA GLU A 199 -13.03 2.73 -12.18
C GLU A 199 -12.13 3.62 -11.32
N ASN A 200 -12.64 4.76 -10.86
CA ASN A 200 -11.89 5.67 -9.98
C ASN A 200 -11.47 4.99 -8.68
N SER A 201 -12.36 4.22 -8.06
CA SER A 201 -12.09 3.58 -6.77
C SER A 201 -11.08 2.45 -6.90
N PHE A 202 -11.16 1.64 -7.96
CA PHE A 202 -10.16 0.63 -8.26
C PHE A 202 -8.82 1.26 -8.64
N SER A 203 -8.82 2.33 -9.43
CA SER A 203 -7.59 3.05 -9.80
C SER A 203 -6.92 3.68 -8.59
N HIS A 204 -7.72 4.23 -7.67
CA HIS A 204 -7.22 4.72 -6.39
C HIS A 204 -6.60 3.59 -5.56
N CYS A 205 -7.28 2.44 -5.46
CA CYS A 205 -6.75 1.24 -4.80
C CYS A 205 -5.42 0.78 -5.44
N ALA A 206 -5.34 0.71 -6.77
CA ALA A 206 -4.09 0.37 -7.48
C ALA A 206 -2.95 1.34 -7.13
N SER A 207 -3.24 2.65 -7.07
CA SER A 207 -2.24 3.65 -6.68
C SER A 207 -1.76 3.49 -5.24
N LEU A 208 -2.65 3.11 -4.31
CA LEU A 208 -2.29 2.82 -2.92
C LEU A 208 -1.38 1.59 -2.87
N VAL A 209 -1.67 0.57 -3.67
CA VAL A 209 -0.86 -0.63 -3.72
C VAL A 209 0.54 -0.33 -4.29
N GLU A 210 0.63 0.44 -5.38
CA GLU A 210 1.90 0.80 -6.02
C GLU A 210 2.84 1.53 -5.05
N GLU A 211 2.34 2.55 -4.36
CA GLU A 211 3.11 3.36 -3.41
C GLU A 211 3.73 2.53 -2.29
N PHE A 212 2.95 1.59 -1.72
CA PHE A 212 3.41 0.80 -0.59
C PHE A 212 4.14 -0.48 -1.00
N ARG A 213 3.91 -1.00 -2.22
CA ARG A 213 4.75 -2.05 -2.80
C ARG A 213 6.18 -1.55 -3.02
N ALA A 214 6.35 -0.34 -3.55
CA ALA A 214 7.66 0.28 -3.74
C ALA A 214 8.44 0.41 -2.41
N ALA A 215 7.74 0.66 -1.30
CA ALA A 215 8.33 0.75 0.04
C ALA A 215 8.74 -0.61 0.63
N SER A 216 8.06 -1.71 0.26
CA SER A 216 8.20 -3.04 0.89
C SER A 216 9.01 -4.06 0.07
N SER A 217 9.78 -3.64 -0.94
CA SER A 217 10.58 -4.49 -1.87
C SER A 217 11.65 -5.42 -1.24
N LYS A 218 11.62 -5.73 0.06
CA LYS A 218 12.64 -6.56 0.71
C LYS A 218 12.21 -7.88 1.33
N ASN A 219 10.93 -8.21 1.50
CA ASN A 219 10.52 -9.56 1.98
C ASN A 219 9.02 -9.80 1.75
N TYR A 220 8.63 -10.39 0.62
CA TYR A 220 7.28 -10.91 0.42
C TYR A 220 7.33 -12.43 0.25
N ASP A 221 7.31 -13.15 1.38
CA ASP A 221 6.97 -14.57 1.42
C ASP A 221 5.44 -14.67 1.53
N ALA A 222 4.72 -14.71 0.41
CA ALA A 222 3.27 -14.88 0.46
C ALA A 222 2.89 -16.36 0.66
N GLU A 223 2.29 -16.62 1.80
CA GLU A 223 1.50 -17.82 2.04
C GLU A 223 0.32 -17.92 1.05
N THR A 224 -0.03 -19.15 0.69
CA THR A 224 -0.98 -19.50 -0.38
C THR A 224 -2.44 -19.03 -0.14
N SER A 225 -2.77 -18.45 1.02
CA SER A 225 -4.13 -17.97 1.34
C SER A 225 -4.45 -16.56 0.84
N THR A 226 -3.47 -15.85 0.29
CA THR A 226 -3.61 -14.44 -0.12
C THR A 226 -3.77 -14.23 -1.62
N LEU A 227 -4.03 -15.28 -2.41
CA LEU A 227 -4.14 -15.15 -3.86
C LEU A 227 -5.60 -15.02 -4.31
N ILE A 228 -5.83 -14.25 -5.37
CA ILE A 228 -7.15 -14.19 -6.01
C ILE A 228 -7.47 -15.59 -6.56
N PRO A 229 -8.65 -16.15 -6.24
CA PRO A 229 -9.00 -17.48 -6.73
C PRO A 229 -8.98 -17.53 -8.25
N ALA A 230 -8.33 -18.54 -8.83
CA ALA A 230 -8.13 -18.67 -10.28
C ALA A 230 -9.43 -18.61 -11.11
N LYS A 231 -10.58 -18.92 -10.50
CA LYS A 231 -11.89 -18.77 -11.15
C LYS A 231 -12.27 -17.32 -11.48
N TYR A 232 -11.56 -16.33 -10.96
CA TYR A 232 -11.76 -14.90 -11.23
C TYR A 232 -10.69 -14.29 -12.14
N LEU A 233 -9.64 -15.04 -12.48
CA LEU A 233 -8.53 -14.57 -13.31
C LEU A 233 -8.59 -15.22 -14.70
N TRP A 234 -8.10 -14.51 -15.71
CA TRP A 234 -8.23 -14.88 -17.11
C TRP A 234 -6.92 -15.03 -17.87
#